data_AF-A0A3B6PI77-F1
#
_entry.id   AF-A0A3B6PI77-F1
#
_cell.length_a   1.000
_cell.length_b   1.000
_cell.length_c   1.000
_cell.angle_alpha   90.00
_cell.angle_beta   90.00
_cell.angle_gamma   90.00
#
_symmetry.space_group_name_H-M   'P 1'
#
loop_
_entity.id
_entity.type
_entity.pdbx_description
1 polymer ?
#
loop_
_entity_poly.entity_id
_entity_poly.type
_entity_poly.pdbx_seq_one_letter_code
_entity_poly.pdbx_strand_id
1 'polypeptide(L)'
;MAVLPFRLRLRLRTAAISGLSPSTSVVCPSRQHRDGGSFSCRAAAAAGRPIIVSGDPPTFVSAPGRRIVAVGDLHGDLHQTRAALVMAGVLSAESDCHVWTGGQTVLVQVGDILDRGEDEIAILSLLSSLNVQAKSQGGAVFQVNGNHETMNVEGDFRYVDPGSFDECIRFLEYLEEFDGEWDDAFLNWVNVSQRWKEEYRVSPNGDWLPLNFVKKNKGFAARASLFKQGGPLACELARHPVVLNVNDWMFCHGGLLPHHVQYGIERINKEVSNWMQCSSEDSDDTDLPFIATRGYDSVVWTRLYSQDSVERTQRSWDLSSIVAEQTLKSVGAKGMVVGHTPQTRGVNCKCDGKVWCIDVGMSYGVLHSRPEVLEIVNDRPRVLKGQRDSYDEMEVLDYL
;
A
#
# COMPACT_ATOMS: atom_id res chain seq x y z
N MET A 1 -39.67 -13.02 24.66
CA MET A 1 -38.87 -11.78 24.68
C MET A 1 -38.16 -11.68 23.35
N ALA A 2 -38.60 -10.75 22.50
CA ALA A 2 -38.08 -10.56 21.15
C ALA A 2 -36.83 -9.69 21.19
N VAL A 3 -35.77 -10.11 20.49
CA VAL A 3 -34.55 -9.33 20.27
C VAL A 3 -34.59 -8.85 18.82
N LEU A 4 -34.64 -7.53 18.61
CA LEU A 4 -34.56 -6.90 17.29
C LEU A 4 -33.13 -7.01 16.72
N PRO A 5 -32.95 -7.20 15.41
CA PRO A 5 -31.67 -6.99 14.76
C PRO A 5 -31.52 -5.52 14.34
N PHE A 6 -30.47 -4.86 14.84
CA PHE A 6 -30.04 -3.54 14.39
C PHE A 6 -29.35 -3.69 13.02
N ARG A 7 -30.02 -3.33 11.93
CA ARG A 7 -29.38 -3.16 10.61
C ARG A 7 -28.98 -1.71 10.45
N LEU A 8 -27.68 -1.42 10.57
CA LEU A 8 -27.12 -0.12 10.18
C LEU A 8 -27.11 -0.07 8.65
N ARG A 9 -28.00 0.72 8.04
CA ARG A 9 -27.96 1.06 6.61
C ARG A 9 -27.20 2.38 6.47
N LEU A 10 -25.92 2.35 6.10
CA LEU A 10 -25.27 3.53 5.56
C LEU A 10 -25.92 3.86 4.20
N ARG A 11 -26.56 5.03 4.10
CA ARG A 11 -26.97 5.59 2.81
C ARG A 11 -25.85 6.49 2.30
N LEU A 12 -25.02 5.97 1.41
CA LEU A 12 -24.17 6.82 0.57
C LEU A 12 -25.07 7.66 -0.34
N ARG A 13 -25.17 8.97 -0.07
CA ARG A 13 -25.79 9.93 -0.99
C ARG A 13 -24.72 10.34 -2.01
N THR A 14 -24.87 9.91 -3.24
CA THR A 14 -24.21 10.51 -4.40
C THR A 14 -24.74 11.93 -4.61
N ALA A 15 -23.98 12.92 -4.17
CA ALA A 15 -24.21 14.32 -4.52
C ALA A 15 -23.45 14.65 -5.81
N ALA A 16 -24.18 14.71 -6.93
CA ALA A 16 -23.72 15.37 -8.14
C ALA A 16 -23.67 16.89 -7.88
N ILE A 17 -22.50 17.51 -8.03
CA ILE A 17 -22.36 18.97 -7.98
C ILE A 17 -22.09 19.46 -9.41
N SER A 18 -23.17 19.89 -10.06
CA SER A 18 -23.14 20.82 -11.19
C SER A 18 -22.90 22.23 -10.67
N GLY A 19 -22.15 23.02 -11.45
CA GLY A 19 -21.54 24.26 -11.01
C GLY A 19 -22.51 25.39 -10.64
N LEU A 20 -21.94 26.41 -10.00
CA LEU A 20 -22.16 27.84 -10.23
C LEU A 20 -21.27 28.64 -9.27
N SER A 21 -20.44 29.53 -9.83
CA SER A 21 -19.90 30.68 -9.12
C SER A 21 -21.03 31.70 -8.91
N PRO A 22 -20.99 32.54 -7.85
CA PRO A 22 -20.40 33.86 -8.06
C PRO A 22 -19.68 34.48 -6.83
N SER A 23 -18.65 35.26 -7.17
CA SER A 23 -18.15 36.48 -6.52
C SER A 23 -18.61 36.84 -5.11
N THR A 24 -17.66 36.93 -4.18
CA THR A 24 -17.62 38.01 -3.18
C THR A 24 -16.18 38.49 -2.99
N SER A 25 -15.97 39.74 -3.39
CA SER A 25 -14.72 40.49 -3.30
C SER A 25 -14.50 41.01 -1.88
N VAL A 26 -13.37 40.66 -1.26
CA VAL A 26 -12.88 41.34 -0.06
C VAL A 26 -12.06 42.55 -0.49
N VAL A 27 -12.50 43.73 -0.06
CA VAL A 27 -11.89 45.04 -0.29
C VAL A 27 -10.82 45.29 0.77
N CYS A 28 -9.58 45.55 0.36
CA CYS A 28 -8.56 46.23 1.18
C CYS A 28 -7.94 47.38 0.37
N PRO A 29 -7.60 48.52 1.01
CA PRO A 29 -7.48 49.79 0.31
C PRO A 29 -6.12 50.01 -0.37
N SER A 30 -6.22 50.77 -1.45
CA SER A 30 -5.20 51.22 -2.38
C SER A 30 -4.04 52.01 -1.75
N ARG A 31 -2.82 51.74 -2.22
CA ARG A 31 -1.81 52.78 -2.46
C ARG A 31 -1.22 52.63 -3.85
N GLN A 32 -1.27 53.74 -4.57
CA GLN A 32 -0.81 53.93 -5.94
C GLN A 32 0.71 53.76 -6.04
N HIS A 33 1.18 53.05 -7.06
CA HIS A 33 2.26 53.55 -7.90
C HIS A 33 2.14 52.91 -9.30
N ARG A 34 2.14 53.77 -10.30
CA ARG A 34 2.24 53.43 -11.72
C ARG A 34 3.66 52.92 -11.99
N ASP A 35 3.78 51.83 -12.74
CA ASP A 35 4.66 51.79 -13.91
C ASP A 35 4.30 50.60 -14.81
N GLY A 36 4.29 50.90 -16.11
CA GLY A 36 3.88 49.97 -17.17
C GLY A 36 4.95 48.94 -17.45
N GLY A 37 4.53 47.68 -17.43
CA GLY A 37 5.31 46.55 -17.91
C GLY A 37 4.34 45.45 -18.31
N SER A 38 4.22 45.20 -19.62
CA SER A 38 3.50 44.06 -20.16
C SER A 38 4.21 42.78 -19.74
N PHE A 39 3.81 42.22 -18.60
CA PHE A 39 4.18 40.86 -18.22
C PHE A 39 3.05 39.94 -18.66
N SER A 40 3.20 39.43 -19.89
CA SER A 40 2.53 38.21 -20.31
C SER A 40 2.98 37.09 -19.36
N CYS A 41 2.15 36.76 -18.37
CA CYS A 41 2.31 35.56 -17.55
C CYS A 41 2.04 34.33 -18.43
N ARG A 42 3.02 33.95 -19.26
CA ARG A 42 3.14 32.57 -19.74
C ARG A 42 3.68 31.71 -18.61
N ALA A 43 2.81 31.39 -17.65
CA ALA A 43 3.01 30.29 -16.71
C ALA A 43 1.96 29.22 -17.03
N ALA A 44 2.11 28.60 -18.21
CA ALA A 44 1.34 27.43 -18.62
C ALA A 44 2.21 26.54 -19.52
N ALA A 45 3.27 25.97 -18.94
CA ALA A 45 4.08 24.90 -19.48
C ALA A 45 4.87 24.34 -18.27
N ALA A 46 4.60 23.16 -17.70
CA ALA A 46 4.23 21.90 -18.32
C ALA A 46 3.27 21.11 -17.40
N ALA A 47 1.97 21.16 -17.67
CA ALA A 47 1.10 20.10 -17.18
C ALA A 47 1.36 18.88 -18.06
N GLY A 48 2.16 17.92 -17.57
CA GLY A 48 2.34 16.64 -18.22
C GLY A 48 0.97 15.99 -18.49
N ARG A 49 0.90 15.06 -19.46
CA ARG A 49 -0.34 14.31 -19.75
C ARG A 49 -0.94 13.75 -18.45
N PRO A 50 -2.27 13.78 -18.25
CA PRO A 50 -2.89 13.34 -17.01
C PRO A 50 -2.61 11.85 -16.74
N ILE A 51 -2.67 11.44 -15.46
CA ILE A 51 -2.75 10.02 -15.12
C ILE A 51 -4.14 9.53 -15.51
N ILE A 52 -4.21 8.45 -16.29
CA ILE A 52 -5.47 7.81 -16.68
C ILE A 52 -5.52 6.45 -15.99
N VAL A 53 -6.59 6.20 -15.25
CA VAL A 53 -6.83 4.94 -14.54
C VAL A 53 -8.01 4.22 -15.19
N SER A 54 -7.87 2.93 -15.45
CA SER A 54 -8.92 2.03 -15.95
C SER A 54 -9.03 0.78 -15.07
N GLY A 55 -10.26 0.31 -14.91
CA GLY A 55 -10.61 -0.77 -13.99
C GLY A 55 -11.05 -0.27 -12.61
N ASP A 56 -11.89 -1.05 -11.97
CA ASP A 56 -12.34 -0.84 -10.57
C ASP A 56 -12.32 -2.21 -9.87
N PRO A 57 -11.29 -2.51 -9.04
CA PRO A 57 -10.21 -1.60 -8.62
C PRO A 57 -9.19 -1.28 -9.74
N PRO A 58 -8.35 -0.23 -9.59
CA PRO A 58 -7.41 0.23 -10.61
C PRO A 58 -6.54 -0.89 -11.19
N THR A 59 -6.73 -1.24 -12.47
CA THR A 59 -5.99 -2.33 -13.11
C THR A 59 -4.94 -1.82 -14.09
N PHE A 60 -5.30 -0.83 -14.91
CA PHE A 60 -4.39 -0.23 -15.90
C PHE A 60 -4.24 1.27 -15.66
N VAL A 61 -3.01 1.73 -15.50
CA VAL A 61 -2.67 3.13 -15.19
C VAL A 61 -1.69 3.66 -16.23
N SER A 62 -2.14 4.63 -17.03
CA SER A 62 -1.25 5.39 -17.91
C SER A 62 -0.72 6.61 -17.18
N ALA A 63 0.60 6.63 -16.94
CA ALA A 63 1.32 7.68 -16.24
C ALA A 63 2.57 8.10 -17.06
N PRO A 64 2.39 8.62 -18.29
CA PRO A 64 3.50 8.85 -19.22
C PRO A 64 4.47 9.92 -18.69
N GLY A 65 5.77 9.62 -18.79
CA GLY A 65 6.85 10.53 -18.38
C GLY A 65 6.97 10.74 -16.87
N ARG A 66 6.17 10.06 -16.05
CA ARG A 66 6.26 10.14 -14.60
C ARG A 66 7.32 9.18 -14.08
N ARG A 67 7.99 9.61 -13.01
CA ARG A 67 8.80 8.76 -12.15
C ARG A 67 7.89 7.77 -11.44
N ILE A 68 8.24 6.49 -11.44
CA ILE A 68 7.57 5.47 -10.63
C ILE A 68 8.52 5.06 -9.50
N VAL A 69 8.02 4.99 -8.27
CA VAL A 69 8.71 4.40 -7.12
C VAL A 69 7.89 3.22 -6.65
N ALA A 70 8.54 2.09 -6.39
CA ALA A 70 7.91 0.92 -5.80
C ALA A 70 8.59 0.55 -4.48
N VAL A 71 7.77 0.38 -3.44
CA VAL A 71 8.19 -0.03 -2.10
C VAL A 71 7.59 -1.40 -1.79
N GLY A 72 8.41 -2.28 -1.23
CA GLY A 72 8.02 -3.66 -0.89
C GLY A 72 7.21 -3.75 0.41
N ASP A 73 7.28 -4.93 1.00
CA ASP A 73 6.51 -5.38 2.15
C ASP A 73 6.83 -4.53 3.41
N LEU A 74 5.79 -4.00 4.05
CA LEU A 74 5.89 -3.02 5.14
C LEU A 74 5.62 -3.63 6.52
N HIS A 75 4.75 -4.65 6.58
CA HIS A 75 4.56 -5.51 7.76
C HIS A 75 4.46 -4.76 9.10
N GLY A 76 3.52 -3.81 9.16
CA GLY A 76 3.17 -3.08 10.38
C GLY A 76 4.30 -2.22 10.98
N ASP A 77 5.37 -1.94 10.24
CA ASP A 77 6.52 -1.15 10.72
C ASP A 77 6.49 0.27 10.14
N LEU A 78 5.83 1.20 10.86
CA LEU A 78 5.69 2.58 10.41
C LEU A 78 7.03 3.33 10.37
N HIS A 79 7.96 2.97 11.26
CA HIS A 79 9.28 3.60 11.27
C HIS A 79 10.05 3.29 9.99
N GLN A 80 10.17 2.00 9.64
CA GLN A 80 10.83 1.57 8.41
C GLN A 80 10.08 2.05 7.16
N THR A 81 8.73 2.07 7.21
CA THR A 81 7.91 2.67 6.16
C THR A 81 8.26 4.14 5.91
N ARG A 82 8.32 4.96 6.97
CA ARG A 82 8.71 6.37 6.85
C ARG A 82 10.13 6.51 6.31
N ALA A 83 11.08 5.73 6.82
CA ALA A 83 12.45 5.74 6.34
C ALA A 83 12.55 5.43 4.84
N ALA A 84 11.81 4.42 4.34
CA ALA A 84 11.75 4.08 2.93
C ALA A 84 11.19 5.23 2.08
N LEU A 85 10.08 5.83 2.51
CA LEU A 85 9.40 6.90 1.77
C LEU A 85 10.19 8.23 1.76
N VAL A 86 10.86 8.55 2.87
CA VAL A 86 11.78 9.71 2.96
C VAL A 86 12.99 9.50 2.06
N MET A 87 13.63 8.32 2.13
CA MET A 87 14.75 7.97 1.26
C MET A 87 14.37 8.03 -0.22
N ALA A 88 13.14 7.62 -0.56
CA ALA A 88 12.62 7.71 -1.91
C ALA A 88 12.22 9.12 -2.38
N GLY A 89 12.26 10.11 -1.48
CA GLY A 89 11.90 11.50 -1.74
C GLY A 89 10.40 11.76 -1.91
N VAL A 90 9.54 10.85 -1.45
CA VAL A 90 8.07 10.97 -1.59
C VAL A 90 7.37 11.39 -0.30
N LEU A 91 8.11 11.46 0.81
CA LEU A 91 7.64 11.90 2.12
C LEU A 91 8.67 12.87 2.73
N SER A 92 8.18 13.92 3.40
CA SER A 92 9.03 14.86 4.15
C SER A 92 9.80 14.16 5.28
N ALA A 93 11.07 14.56 5.46
CA ALA A 93 11.93 14.08 6.55
C ALA A 93 11.58 14.69 7.92
N GLU A 94 10.73 15.72 7.95
CA GLU A 94 10.26 16.33 9.20
C GLU A 94 9.43 15.31 10.00
N SER A 95 9.78 15.12 11.28
CA SER A 95 9.21 14.08 12.14
C SER A 95 7.70 14.25 12.35
N ASP A 96 7.23 15.49 12.42
CA ASP A 96 5.89 15.82 12.91
C ASP A 96 4.86 15.99 11.79
N CYS A 97 5.27 15.89 10.53
CA CYS A 97 4.37 16.08 9.39
C CYS A 97 4.45 14.93 8.37
N HIS A 98 3.29 14.50 7.89
CA HIS A 98 3.17 13.49 6.83
C HIS A 98 2.87 14.17 5.49
N VAL A 99 3.87 14.90 4.98
CA VAL A 99 3.73 15.73 3.78
C VAL A 99 4.31 15.03 2.55
N TRP A 100 3.51 14.95 1.48
CA TRP A 100 3.94 14.45 0.17
C TRP A 100 4.94 15.41 -0.49
N THR A 101 6.15 14.89 -0.77
CA THR A 101 7.22 15.62 -1.48
C THR A 101 7.50 15.05 -2.87
N GLY A 102 6.75 14.02 -3.29
CA GLY A 102 7.02 13.30 -4.54
C GLY A 102 6.61 14.02 -5.81
N GLY A 103 5.96 15.20 -5.74
CA GLY A 103 5.45 15.93 -6.90
C GLY A 103 4.57 15.04 -7.79
N GLN A 104 4.96 14.88 -9.06
CA GLN A 104 4.27 14.05 -10.06
C GLN A 104 4.62 12.56 -10.02
N THR A 105 5.35 12.10 -8.99
CA THR A 105 5.74 10.69 -8.84
C THR A 105 4.49 9.79 -8.68
N VAL A 106 4.55 8.60 -9.26
CA VAL A 106 3.64 7.49 -8.96
C VAL A 106 4.32 6.57 -7.96
N LEU A 107 3.77 6.45 -6.75
CA LEU A 107 4.20 5.49 -5.75
C LEU A 107 3.35 4.22 -5.85
N VAL A 108 3.99 3.06 -5.81
CA VAL A 108 3.34 1.74 -5.75
C VAL A 108 3.85 0.98 -4.53
N GLN A 109 2.96 0.65 -3.60
CA GLN A 109 3.24 -0.26 -2.49
C GLN A 109 2.83 -1.68 -2.92
N VAL A 110 3.73 -2.66 -2.77
CA VAL A 110 3.62 -3.99 -3.40
C VAL A 110 3.07 -5.08 -2.45
N GLY A 111 2.08 -4.74 -1.62
CA GLY A 111 1.37 -5.68 -0.73
C GLY A 111 2.10 -5.97 0.58
N ASP A 112 1.43 -6.69 1.48
CA ASP A 112 1.91 -7.02 2.83
C ASP A 112 2.22 -5.77 3.66
N ILE A 113 1.19 -4.94 3.84
CA ILE A 113 1.19 -3.87 4.83
C ILE A 113 0.89 -4.44 6.22
N LEU A 114 -0.01 -5.43 6.28
CA LEU A 114 -0.49 -6.02 7.51
C LEU A 114 0.48 -7.03 8.13
N ASP A 115 0.19 -7.36 9.39
CA ASP A 115 0.84 -8.36 10.23
C ASP A 115 2.30 -8.06 10.58
N ARG A 116 2.85 -8.85 11.52
CA ARG A 116 4.23 -8.79 12.03
C ARG A 116 4.62 -7.52 12.81
N GLY A 117 3.91 -6.42 12.60
CA GLY A 117 4.09 -5.16 13.31
C GLY A 117 2.81 -4.57 13.91
N GLU A 118 2.94 -3.44 14.60
CA GLU A 118 1.88 -2.83 15.43
C GLU A 118 1.35 -1.48 14.89
N ASP A 119 1.72 -1.07 13.68
CA ASP A 119 1.30 0.19 13.03
C ASP A 119 0.56 -0.04 11.70
N GLU A 120 -0.23 -1.10 11.59
CA GLU A 120 -0.87 -1.53 10.35
C GLU A 120 -1.88 -0.49 9.82
N ILE A 121 -2.80 -0.04 10.68
CA ILE A 121 -3.83 0.94 10.30
C ILE A 121 -3.17 2.30 10.06
N ALA A 122 -2.14 2.65 10.84
CA ALA A 122 -1.37 3.87 10.66
C ALA A 122 -0.65 3.93 9.30
N ILE A 123 -0.10 2.81 8.82
CA ILE A 123 0.51 2.75 7.48
C ILE A 123 -0.56 2.87 6.38
N LEU A 124 -1.69 2.18 6.50
CA LEU A 124 -2.80 2.30 5.55
C LEU A 124 -3.32 3.76 5.49
N SER A 125 -3.50 4.38 6.65
CA SER A 125 -3.87 5.79 6.82
C SER A 125 -2.86 6.73 6.15
N LEU A 126 -1.56 6.52 6.40
CA LEU A 126 -0.47 7.30 5.81
C LEU A 126 -0.52 7.27 4.28
N LEU A 127 -0.60 6.07 3.69
CA LEU A 127 -0.59 5.92 2.23
C LEU A 127 -1.85 6.52 1.58
N SER A 128 -3.01 6.39 2.23
CA SER A 128 -4.25 7.02 1.76
C SER A 128 -4.17 8.56 1.82
N SER A 129 -3.66 9.12 2.92
CA SER A 129 -3.42 10.56 3.06
C SER A 129 -2.42 11.08 2.02
N LEU A 130 -1.31 10.37 1.80
CA LEU A 130 -0.34 10.71 0.76
C LEU A 130 -0.95 10.63 -0.64
N ASN A 131 -1.88 9.71 -0.91
CA ASN A 131 -2.58 9.65 -2.20
C ASN A 131 -3.39 10.92 -2.48
N VAL A 132 -4.11 11.43 -1.48
CA VAL A 132 -4.87 12.68 -1.58
C VAL A 132 -3.92 13.84 -1.93
N GLN A 133 -2.80 13.94 -1.22
CA GLN A 133 -1.80 14.98 -1.46
C GLN A 133 -1.12 14.82 -2.83
N ALA A 134 -0.74 13.61 -3.22
CA ALA A 134 -0.09 13.32 -4.50
C ALA A 134 -0.97 13.69 -5.69
N LYS A 135 -2.27 13.37 -5.65
CA LYS A 135 -3.24 13.73 -6.69
C LYS A 135 -3.30 15.23 -6.94
N SER A 136 -3.22 16.04 -5.87
CA SER A 136 -3.20 17.51 -5.98
C SER A 136 -1.96 18.06 -6.71
N GLN A 137 -0.87 17.29 -6.74
CA GLN A 137 0.40 17.63 -7.39
C GLN A 137 0.64 16.88 -8.71
N GLY A 138 -0.37 16.14 -9.21
CA GLY A 138 -0.29 15.37 -10.44
C GLY A 138 0.46 14.03 -10.33
N GLY A 139 0.74 13.58 -9.10
CA GLY A 139 1.22 12.24 -8.75
C GLY A 139 0.07 11.32 -8.33
N ALA A 140 0.41 10.13 -7.85
CA ALA A 140 -0.55 9.16 -7.32
C ALA A 140 0.12 8.16 -6.39
N VAL A 141 -0.65 7.57 -5.48
CA VAL A 141 -0.24 6.41 -4.67
C VAL A 141 -1.19 5.26 -4.97
N PHE A 142 -0.61 4.10 -5.28
CA PHE A 142 -1.33 2.84 -5.46
C PHE A 142 -0.79 1.79 -4.48
N GLN A 143 -1.67 0.94 -4.01
CA GLN A 143 -1.36 -0.23 -3.20
C GLN A 143 -1.86 -1.44 -3.96
N VAL A 144 -1.14 -2.56 -3.88
CA VAL A 144 -1.65 -3.86 -4.31
C VAL A 144 -1.89 -4.73 -3.07
N ASN A 145 -2.88 -5.60 -3.11
CA ASN A 145 -3.11 -6.54 -2.02
C ASN A 145 -2.10 -7.70 -2.08
N GLY A 146 -1.46 -7.97 -0.95
CA GLY A 146 -0.60 -9.12 -0.69
C GLY A 146 -1.34 -10.25 0.01
N ASN A 147 -0.58 -11.27 0.42
CA ASN A 147 -1.20 -12.44 1.04
C ASN A 147 -1.71 -12.10 2.45
N HIS A 148 -1.03 -11.21 3.17
CA HIS A 148 -1.44 -10.80 4.52
C HIS A 148 -2.74 -10.00 4.50
N GLU A 149 -2.99 -9.16 3.48
CA GLU A 149 -4.29 -8.51 3.29
C GLU A 149 -5.41 -9.54 3.10
N THR A 150 -5.20 -10.53 2.22
CA THR A 150 -6.21 -11.57 1.95
C THR A 150 -6.45 -12.49 3.16
N MET A 151 -5.39 -12.87 3.89
CA MET A 151 -5.49 -13.70 5.08
C MET A 151 -6.31 -13.02 6.18
N ASN A 152 -6.10 -11.73 6.41
CA ASN A 152 -6.86 -10.98 7.41
C ASN A 152 -8.34 -10.88 7.05
N VAL A 153 -8.68 -10.73 5.77
CA VAL A 153 -10.08 -10.77 5.32
C VAL A 153 -10.71 -12.16 5.47
N GLU A 154 -9.93 -13.22 5.31
CA GLU A 154 -10.34 -14.60 5.60
C GLU A 154 -10.50 -14.89 7.11
N GLY A 155 -10.08 -13.98 7.99
CA GLY A 155 -10.07 -14.18 9.44
C GLY A 155 -8.88 -15.01 9.94
N ASP A 156 -7.85 -15.17 9.12
CA ASP A 156 -6.60 -15.83 9.48
C ASP A 156 -5.61 -14.83 10.08
N PHE A 157 -5.57 -14.80 11.41
CA PHE A 157 -4.76 -13.87 12.19
C PHE A 157 -3.46 -14.49 12.75
N ARG A 158 -2.96 -15.56 12.14
CA ARG A 158 -1.80 -16.31 12.67
C ARG A 158 -0.49 -15.50 12.77
N TYR A 159 -0.36 -14.41 12.02
CA TYR A 159 0.85 -13.58 11.97
C TYR A 159 0.68 -12.19 12.61
N VAL A 160 -0.48 -11.91 13.20
CA VAL A 160 -0.82 -10.61 13.79
C VAL A 160 -0.01 -10.38 15.07
N ASP A 161 0.64 -9.23 15.16
CA ASP A 161 1.32 -8.81 16.39
C ASP A 161 0.30 -8.41 17.47
N PRO A 162 0.54 -8.71 18.76
CA PRO A 162 -0.33 -8.26 19.85
C PRO A 162 -0.61 -6.75 19.85
N GLY A 163 0.36 -5.91 19.50
CA GLY A 163 0.19 -4.45 19.40
C GLY A 163 -0.80 -4.04 18.30
N SER A 164 -0.93 -4.83 17.24
CA SER A 164 -1.92 -4.59 16.17
C SER A 164 -3.36 -4.83 16.64
N PHE A 165 -3.59 -5.80 17.54
CA PHE A 165 -4.91 -5.94 18.18
C PHE A 165 -5.26 -4.73 19.06
N ASP A 166 -4.26 -4.13 19.71
CA ASP A 166 -4.45 -2.90 20.46
C ASP A 166 -4.76 -1.72 19.52
N GLU A 167 -4.04 -1.60 18.41
CA GLU A 167 -4.31 -0.59 17.39
C GLU A 167 -5.77 -0.69 16.89
N CYS A 168 -6.26 -1.89 16.61
CA CYS A 168 -7.66 -2.11 16.21
C CYS A 168 -8.67 -1.62 17.26
N ILE A 169 -8.42 -1.88 18.55
CA ILE A 169 -9.30 -1.39 19.63
C ILE A 169 -9.33 0.14 19.63
N ARG A 170 -8.14 0.76 19.57
CA ARG A 170 -8.01 2.21 19.66
C ARG A 170 -8.58 2.92 18.45
N PHE A 171 -8.38 2.36 17.27
CA PHE A 171 -8.95 2.93 16.06
C PHE A 171 -10.48 2.90 16.09
N LEU A 172 -11.10 1.83 16.63
CA LEU A 172 -12.56 1.81 16.82
C LEU A 172 -13.03 2.85 17.85
N GLU A 173 -12.33 3.00 18.97
CA GLU A 173 -12.63 4.04 19.98
C GLU A 173 -12.51 5.44 19.36
N TYR A 174 -11.47 5.68 18.56
CA TYR A 174 -11.25 6.93 17.84
C TYR A 174 -12.32 7.17 16.77
N LEU A 175 -12.75 6.14 16.04
CA LEU A 175 -13.82 6.25 15.05
C LEU A 175 -15.17 6.65 15.69
N GLU A 176 -15.44 6.23 16.92
CA GLU A 176 -16.63 6.67 17.67
C GLU A 176 -16.59 8.17 18.00
N GLU A 177 -15.41 8.76 18.24
CA GLU A 177 -15.24 10.20 18.45
C GLU A 177 -15.58 11.04 17.20
N PHE A 178 -15.57 10.41 16.02
CA PHE A 178 -15.91 11.02 14.73
C PHE A 178 -17.35 10.75 14.31
N ASP A 179 -18.24 10.36 15.23
CA ASP A 179 -19.63 9.97 14.94
C ASP A 179 -19.72 8.85 13.87
N GLY A 180 -18.66 8.07 13.68
CA GLY A 180 -18.56 7.03 12.65
C GLY A 180 -18.19 7.54 11.24
N GLU A 181 -17.78 8.79 11.07
CA GLU A 181 -17.27 9.34 9.80
C GLU A 181 -15.91 8.72 9.45
N TRP A 182 -15.96 7.63 8.68
CA TRP A 182 -14.80 6.80 8.32
C TRP A 182 -13.66 7.59 7.66
N ASP A 183 -13.97 8.40 6.64
CA ASP A 183 -12.94 9.03 5.81
C ASP A 183 -12.07 9.99 6.64
N ASP A 184 -12.68 10.82 7.48
CA ASP A 184 -11.96 11.78 8.32
C ASP A 184 -11.15 11.07 9.43
N ALA A 185 -11.74 10.07 10.08
CA ALA A 185 -11.05 9.29 11.10
C ALA A 185 -9.87 8.51 10.51
N PHE A 186 -10.11 7.77 9.42
CA PHE A 186 -9.10 6.94 8.78
C PHE A 186 -7.94 7.77 8.21
N LEU A 187 -8.21 8.87 7.51
CA LEU A 187 -7.14 9.71 6.93
C LEU A 187 -6.30 10.42 8.00
N ASN A 188 -6.87 10.71 9.18
CA ASN A 188 -6.15 11.37 10.26
C ASN A 188 -5.46 10.40 11.24
N TRP A 189 -5.77 9.09 11.19
CA TRP A 189 -5.28 8.11 12.16
C TRP A 189 -3.75 8.12 12.34
N VAL A 190 -2.98 8.23 11.26
CA VAL A 190 -1.51 8.29 11.32
C VAL A 190 -0.99 9.47 12.17
N ASN A 191 -1.70 10.60 12.22
CA ASN A 191 -1.28 11.78 12.99
C ASN A 191 -1.52 11.63 14.50
N VAL A 192 -2.39 10.70 14.89
CA VAL A 192 -2.76 10.47 16.29
C VAL A 192 -2.14 9.19 16.85
N SER A 193 -2.01 8.13 16.05
CA SER A 193 -1.60 6.80 16.51
C SER A 193 -0.28 6.80 17.29
N GLN A 194 0.73 7.58 16.86
CA GLN A 194 2.01 7.69 17.56
C GLN A 194 1.88 8.35 18.93
N ARG A 195 1.13 9.45 19.04
CA ARG A 195 0.87 10.14 20.33
C ARG A 195 0.18 9.20 21.31
N TRP A 196 -0.79 8.44 20.82
CA TRP A 196 -1.46 7.41 21.62
C TRP A 196 -0.48 6.38 22.17
N LYS A 197 0.48 5.89 21.36
CA LYS A 197 1.50 4.95 21.82
C LYS A 197 2.41 5.54 22.89
N GLU A 198 2.80 6.80 22.76
CA GLU A 198 3.64 7.50 23.74
C GLU A 198 2.92 7.68 25.08
N GLU A 199 1.66 8.13 25.06
CA GLU A 199 0.85 8.33 26.25
C GLU A 199 0.55 7.01 27.00
N TYR A 200 0.35 5.91 26.26
CA TYR A 200 -0.04 4.63 26.85
C TYR A 200 1.14 3.74 27.27
N ARG A 201 2.34 3.87 26.65
CA ARG A 201 3.57 3.23 27.14
C ARG A 201 3.90 3.63 28.58
N VAL A 202 3.38 4.77 29.04
CA VAL A 202 3.53 5.30 30.41
C VAL A 202 2.45 4.76 31.37
N SER A 203 1.44 4.03 30.88
CA SER A 203 0.35 3.48 31.71
C SER A 203 0.68 2.08 32.26
N PRO A 204 0.45 1.78 33.56
CA PRO A 204 0.90 0.53 34.23
C PRO A 204 0.26 -0.78 33.74
N ASN A 205 -0.61 -0.72 32.73
CA ASN A 205 -1.39 -1.86 32.23
C ASN A 205 -0.91 -2.34 30.83
N GLY A 206 0.32 -1.97 30.46
CA GLY A 206 0.91 -2.18 29.13
C GLY A 206 1.20 -3.62 28.75
N ASP A 207 1.17 -4.56 29.68
CA ASP A 207 1.58 -5.92 29.35
C ASP A 207 0.41 -6.75 28.81
N TRP A 208 0.60 -7.30 27.60
CA TRP A 208 -0.08 -8.51 27.13
C TRP A 208 0.32 -9.72 28.00
N LEU A 209 0.11 -9.62 29.32
CA LEU A 209 0.27 -10.74 30.22
C LEU A 209 -0.66 -11.87 29.75
N PRO A 210 -0.20 -13.14 29.78
CA PRO A 210 -0.95 -14.29 29.31
C PRO A 210 -2.40 -14.38 29.84
N LEU A 211 -2.65 -13.76 31.00
CA LEU A 211 -3.89 -13.83 31.79
C LEU A 211 -4.94 -12.74 31.49
N ASN A 212 -4.69 -11.74 30.65
CA ASN A 212 -5.71 -10.73 30.33
C ASN A 212 -6.66 -11.18 29.20
N PHE A 213 -7.47 -12.20 29.49
CA PHE A 213 -8.41 -12.83 28.55
C PHE A 213 -9.44 -11.84 27.98
N VAL A 214 -9.86 -10.84 28.78
CA VAL A 214 -10.82 -9.81 28.35
C VAL A 214 -10.21 -8.92 27.27
N LYS A 215 -8.99 -8.44 27.47
CA LYS A 215 -8.28 -7.61 26.48
C LYS A 215 -8.04 -8.39 25.18
N LYS A 216 -7.61 -9.66 25.28
CA LYS A 216 -7.45 -10.58 24.13
C LYS A 216 -8.73 -10.71 23.32
N ASN A 217 -9.86 -10.99 23.96
CA ASN A 217 -11.14 -11.12 23.27
C ASN A 217 -11.61 -9.81 22.65
N LYS A 218 -11.40 -8.67 23.35
CA LYS A 218 -11.75 -7.34 22.81
C LYS A 218 -10.93 -7.05 21.55
N GLY A 219 -9.62 -7.32 21.57
CA GLY A 219 -8.73 -7.13 20.43
C GLY A 219 -9.11 -8.00 19.24
N PHE A 220 -9.34 -9.29 19.47
CA PHE A 220 -9.80 -10.20 18.43
C PHE A 220 -11.14 -9.74 17.82
N ALA A 221 -12.11 -9.37 18.66
CA ALA A 221 -13.40 -8.88 18.19
C ALA A 221 -13.28 -7.57 17.39
N ALA A 222 -12.42 -6.65 17.84
CA ALA A 222 -12.13 -5.40 17.13
C ALA A 222 -11.56 -5.69 15.73
N ARG A 223 -10.48 -6.47 15.65
CA ARG A 223 -9.85 -6.85 14.37
C ARG A 223 -10.84 -7.57 13.45
N ALA A 224 -11.56 -8.56 13.97
CA ALA A 224 -12.56 -9.29 13.20
C ALA A 224 -13.67 -8.37 12.67
N SER A 225 -14.10 -7.37 13.44
CA SER A 225 -15.12 -6.41 12.98
C SER A 225 -14.63 -5.52 11.84
N LEU A 226 -13.34 -5.16 11.85
CA LEU A 226 -12.72 -4.30 10.84
C LEU A 226 -12.42 -5.07 9.54
N PHE A 227 -11.86 -6.28 9.65
CA PHE A 227 -11.31 -7.03 8.51
C PHE A 227 -12.23 -8.11 7.95
N LYS A 228 -13.28 -8.57 8.64
CA LYS A 228 -14.23 -9.51 8.02
C LYS A 228 -14.74 -8.94 6.69
N GLN A 229 -15.15 -9.80 5.76
CA GLN A 229 -15.80 -9.37 4.52
C GLN A 229 -16.93 -8.35 4.79
N GLY A 230 -16.93 -7.24 4.05
CA GLY A 230 -17.84 -6.10 4.25
C GLY A 230 -17.54 -5.22 5.47
N GLY A 231 -16.53 -5.56 6.28
CA GLY A 231 -15.96 -4.72 7.32
C GLY A 231 -15.22 -3.52 6.71
N PRO A 232 -15.07 -2.40 7.45
CA PRO A 232 -14.60 -1.16 6.85
C PRO A 232 -13.14 -1.22 6.37
N LEU A 233 -12.24 -1.93 7.05
CA LEU A 233 -10.88 -2.15 6.53
C LEU A 233 -10.88 -3.14 5.36
N ALA A 234 -11.73 -4.16 5.37
CA ALA A 234 -11.89 -5.04 4.20
C ALA A 234 -12.36 -4.27 2.96
N CYS A 235 -13.32 -3.35 3.14
CA CYS A 235 -13.80 -2.47 2.08
C CYS A 235 -12.72 -1.48 1.61
N GLU A 236 -11.85 -0.99 2.50
CA GLU A 236 -10.70 -0.18 2.10
C GLU A 236 -9.71 -1.00 1.27
N LEU A 237 -9.34 -2.21 1.72
CA LEU A 237 -8.47 -3.12 0.97
C LEU A 237 -9.07 -3.53 -0.37
N ALA A 238 -10.39 -3.63 -0.48
CA ALA A 238 -11.06 -3.97 -1.73
C ALA A 238 -10.86 -2.93 -2.84
N ARG A 239 -10.44 -1.70 -2.50
CA ARG A 239 -10.11 -0.63 -3.45
C ARG A 239 -8.75 -0.86 -4.11
N HIS A 240 -7.95 -1.76 -3.57
CA HIS A 240 -6.63 -2.11 -4.08
C HIS A 240 -6.74 -3.31 -5.04
N PRO A 241 -6.11 -3.26 -6.22
CA PRO A 241 -5.98 -4.45 -7.06
C PRO A 241 -5.04 -5.49 -6.42
N VAL A 242 -5.10 -6.74 -6.86
CA VAL A 242 -4.02 -7.73 -6.60
C VAL A 242 -2.95 -7.71 -7.72
N VAL A 243 -3.30 -7.17 -8.89
CA VAL A 243 -2.39 -6.96 -10.02
C VAL A 243 -2.61 -5.58 -10.61
N LEU A 244 -1.58 -4.75 -10.60
CA LEU A 244 -1.61 -3.39 -11.15
C LEU A 244 -0.65 -3.29 -12.34
N ASN A 245 -1.11 -2.67 -13.43
CA ASN A 245 -0.27 -2.26 -14.55
C ASN A 245 -0.09 -0.74 -14.51
N VAL A 246 1.15 -0.25 -14.45
CA VAL A 246 1.47 1.18 -14.60
C VAL A 246 2.41 1.35 -15.79
N ASN A 247 1.94 2.03 -16.84
CA ASN A 247 2.59 2.06 -18.14
C ASN A 247 2.91 0.63 -18.61
N ASP A 248 4.17 0.34 -18.91
CA ASP A 248 4.60 -0.98 -19.38
C ASP A 248 5.08 -1.91 -18.25
N TRP A 249 4.77 -1.62 -16.98
CA TRP A 249 5.24 -2.37 -15.82
C TRP A 249 4.10 -3.02 -15.04
N MET A 250 4.29 -4.28 -14.67
CA MET A 250 3.37 -5.04 -13.81
C MET A 250 3.82 -4.99 -12.35
N PHE A 251 2.87 -4.83 -11.44
CA PHE A 251 3.08 -4.87 -9.99
C PHE A 251 2.10 -5.88 -9.40
N CYS A 252 2.62 -6.87 -8.68
CA CYS A 252 1.82 -7.86 -7.96
C CYS A 252 2.67 -8.41 -6.81
N HIS A 253 2.01 -8.92 -5.78
CA HIS A 253 2.72 -9.26 -4.56
C HIS A 253 3.65 -10.48 -4.70
N GLY A 254 3.13 -11.66 -5.08
CA GLY A 254 3.94 -12.86 -5.32
C GLY A 254 4.46 -12.96 -6.76
N GLY A 255 3.55 -12.86 -7.73
CA GLY A 255 3.91 -12.90 -9.15
C GLY A 255 2.73 -13.22 -10.08
N LEU A 256 2.86 -12.87 -11.35
CA LEU A 256 1.86 -13.18 -12.38
C LEU A 256 2.32 -14.36 -13.25
N LEU A 257 1.47 -15.39 -13.39
CA LEU A 257 1.74 -16.58 -14.19
C LEU A 257 0.88 -16.59 -15.47
N PRO A 258 1.22 -17.37 -16.51
CA PRO A 258 0.48 -17.34 -17.78
C PRO A 258 -1.01 -17.67 -17.64
N HIS A 259 -1.37 -18.55 -16.71
CA HIS A 259 -2.77 -18.90 -16.48
C HIS A 259 -3.55 -17.78 -15.77
N HIS A 260 -2.91 -16.92 -14.97
CA HIS A 260 -3.53 -15.69 -14.43
C HIS A 260 -3.88 -14.72 -15.57
N VAL A 261 -2.97 -14.57 -16.54
CA VAL A 261 -3.21 -13.72 -17.72
C VAL A 261 -4.36 -14.27 -18.55
N GLN A 262 -4.39 -15.59 -18.77
CA GLN A 262 -5.47 -16.26 -19.49
C GLN A 262 -6.82 -16.13 -18.79
N TYR A 263 -6.84 -16.14 -17.46
CA TYR A 263 -8.05 -15.96 -16.66
C TYR A 263 -8.61 -14.53 -16.77
N GLY A 264 -7.72 -13.55 -16.88
CA GLY A 264 -8.05 -12.14 -17.07
C GLY A 264 -7.76 -11.29 -15.84
N ILE A 265 -6.85 -10.33 -15.96
CA ILE A 265 -6.35 -9.53 -14.83
C ILE A 265 -7.46 -8.68 -14.19
N GLU A 266 -8.24 -7.97 -14.99
CA GLU A 266 -9.38 -7.18 -14.49
C GLU A 266 -10.42 -8.06 -13.78
N ARG A 267 -10.63 -9.28 -14.28
CA ARG A 267 -11.53 -10.24 -13.65
C ARG A 267 -11.01 -10.66 -12.28
N ILE A 268 -9.73 -11.02 -12.17
CA ILE A 268 -9.08 -11.36 -10.90
C ILE A 268 -9.26 -10.23 -9.88
N ASN A 269 -8.91 -9.00 -10.28
CA ASN A 269 -9.03 -7.82 -9.41
C ASN A 269 -10.48 -7.59 -8.95
N LYS A 270 -11.45 -7.72 -9.86
CA LYS A 270 -12.86 -7.54 -9.55
C LYS A 270 -13.41 -8.61 -8.61
N GLU A 271 -13.04 -9.88 -8.82
CA GLU A 271 -13.48 -10.99 -7.96
C GLU A 271 -12.93 -10.85 -6.53
N VAL A 272 -11.65 -10.48 -6.37
CA VAL A 272 -11.06 -10.18 -5.05
C VAL A 272 -11.75 -9.00 -4.39
N SER A 273 -11.98 -7.91 -5.13
CA SER A 273 -12.64 -6.71 -4.60
C SER A 273 -14.07 -7.01 -4.13
N ASN A 274 -14.86 -7.70 -4.96
CA ASN A 274 -16.24 -8.09 -4.62
C ASN A 274 -16.29 -9.02 -3.40
N TRP A 275 -15.36 -9.97 -3.32
CA TRP A 275 -15.23 -10.88 -2.19
C TRP A 275 -14.93 -10.12 -0.89
N MET A 276 -13.97 -9.19 -0.91
CA MET A 276 -13.63 -8.36 0.26
C MET A 276 -14.80 -7.46 0.70
N GLN A 277 -15.57 -6.91 -0.25
CA GLN A 277 -16.73 -6.04 0.03
C GLN A 277 -17.99 -6.82 0.45
N CYS A 278 -18.02 -8.15 0.28
CA CYS A 278 -19.22 -8.96 0.42
C CYS A 278 -20.38 -8.48 -0.49
N SER A 279 -20.06 -8.11 -1.74
CA SER A 279 -20.97 -7.37 -2.64
C SER A 279 -21.57 -8.23 -3.77
N SER A 280 -21.83 -9.53 -3.59
CA SER A 280 -22.54 -10.32 -4.60
C SER A 280 -24.03 -9.93 -4.66
N GLU A 281 -24.46 -9.39 -5.80
CA GLU A 281 -25.89 -9.14 -6.07
C GLU A 281 -26.67 -10.44 -6.38
N ASP A 282 -26.01 -11.58 -6.67
CA ASP A 282 -26.66 -12.77 -7.25
C ASP A 282 -26.10 -14.16 -6.82
N SER A 283 -25.37 -14.30 -5.72
CA SER A 283 -25.06 -15.66 -5.20
C SER A 283 -24.88 -15.70 -3.69
N ASP A 284 -25.47 -16.73 -3.08
CA ASP A 284 -25.38 -17.12 -1.67
C ASP A 284 -23.95 -17.58 -1.25
N ASP A 285 -22.97 -17.40 -2.14
CA ASP A 285 -21.54 -17.68 -1.96
C ASP A 285 -20.75 -16.70 -2.84
N THR A 286 -20.07 -15.70 -2.27
CA THR A 286 -18.89 -15.11 -2.92
C THR A 286 -17.75 -16.10 -2.71
N ASP A 287 -17.61 -17.05 -3.63
CA ASP A 287 -16.51 -18.01 -3.60
C ASP A 287 -15.18 -17.27 -3.47
N LEU A 288 -14.35 -17.72 -2.53
CA LEU A 288 -13.00 -17.21 -2.35
C LEU A 288 -12.23 -17.29 -3.68
N PRO A 289 -11.63 -16.19 -4.20
CA PRO A 289 -10.92 -16.21 -5.48
C PRO A 289 -9.55 -16.88 -5.34
N PHE A 290 -9.55 -18.22 -5.28
CA PHE A 290 -8.36 -19.05 -5.06
C PHE A 290 -7.20 -18.70 -5.99
N ILE A 291 -7.48 -18.42 -7.27
CA ILE A 291 -6.46 -18.02 -8.25
C ILE A 291 -5.62 -16.81 -7.82
N ALA A 292 -6.20 -15.93 -6.99
CA ALA A 292 -5.51 -14.78 -6.45
C ALA A 292 -4.99 -15.01 -5.03
N THR A 293 -5.78 -15.67 -4.16
CA THR A 293 -5.60 -15.60 -2.70
C THR A 293 -5.04 -16.86 -2.06
N ARG A 294 -5.06 -18.02 -2.72
CA ARG A 294 -4.67 -19.29 -2.11
C ARG A 294 -3.96 -20.25 -3.07
N GLY A 295 -2.96 -20.94 -2.54
CA GLY A 295 -2.17 -21.93 -3.29
C GLY A 295 -0.86 -21.36 -3.77
N TYR A 296 0.16 -22.22 -3.88
CA TYR A 296 1.55 -21.83 -4.19
C TYR A 296 1.72 -21.16 -5.56
N ASP A 297 0.74 -21.28 -6.45
CA ASP A 297 0.72 -20.66 -7.77
C ASP A 297 -0.17 -19.43 -7.85
N SER A 298 -0.94 -19.09 -6.81
CA SER A 298 -1.78 -17.90 -6.79
C SER A 298 -0.98 -16.60 -6.83
N VAL A 299 -1.63 -15.52 -7.29
CA VAL A 299 -1.02 -14.19 -7.50
C VAL A 299 -0.24 -13.69 -6.28
N VAL A 300 -0.80 -13.85 -5.07
CA VAL A 300 -0.20 -13.31 -3.84
C VAL A 300 0.78 -14.28 -3.16
N TRP A 301 0.78 -15.57 -3.50
CA TRP A 301 1.63 -16.56 -2.81
C TRP A 301 2.79 -17.12 -3.64
N THR A 302 2.75 -16.96 -4.97
CA THR A 302 3.78 -17.57 -5.80
C THR A 302 5.16 -16.98 -5.54
N ARG A 303 6.16 -17.86 -5.43
CA ARG A 303 7.57 -17.49 -5.25
C ARG A 303 8.44 -17.91 -6.43
N LEU A 304 7.82 -18.30 -7.55
CA LEU A 304 8.50 -18.83 -8.74
C LEU A 304 9.67 -17.93 -9.16
N TYR A 305 9.42 -16.62 -9.18
CA TYR A 305 10.39 -15.64 -9.63
C TYR A 305 11.36 -15.20 -8.53
N SER A 306 10.92 -15.13 -7.28
CA SER A 306 11.61 -14.41 -6.21
C SER A 306 12.41 -15.28 -5.23
N GLN A 307 12.31 -16.62 -5.28
CA GLN A 307 13.12 -17.50 -4.43
C GLN A 307 14.63 -17.30 -4.65
N ASP A 308 15.34 -16.98 -3.55
CA ASP A 308 16.79 -16.97 -3.41
C ASP A 308 17.22 -18.21 -2.60
N SER A 309 17.61 -19.31 -3.24
CA SER A 309 18.35 -20.35 -2.49
C SER A 309 19.21 -21.28 -3.36
N VAL A 310 20.21 -21.82 -2.66
CA VAL A 310 21.20 -22.84 -3.01
C VAL A 310 20.59 -24.14 -3.58
N GLU A 311 19.27 -24.28 -3.51
CA GLU A 311 18.50 -25.45 -3.94
C GLU A 311 17.92 -25.31 -5.36
N ARG A 312 18.01 -24.12 -5.97
CA ARG A 312 17.55 -23.94 -7.35
C ARG A 312 18.57 -24.50 -8.33
N THR A 313 18.19 -25.58 -9.00
CA THR A 313 18.91 -26.06 -10.18
C THR A 313 18.91 -24.99 -11.28
N GLN A 314 19.93 -24.98 -12.16
CA GLN A 314 19.95 -24.12 -13.35
C GLN A 314 18.63 -24.21 -14.14
N ARG A 315 18.08 -25.42 -14.24
CA ARG A 315 16.80 -25.69 -14.88
C ARG A 315 15.64 -24.89 -14.26
N SER A 316 15.61 -24.72 -12.94
CA SER A 316 14.57 -23.93 -12.26
C SER A 316 14.68 -22.43 -12.60
N TRP A 317 15.91 -21.93 -12.76
CA TRP A 317 16.14 -20.56 -13.21
C TRP A 317 15.65 -20.36 -14.64
N ASP A 318 16.07 -21.24 -15.55
CA ASP A 318 15.68 -21.16 -16.96
C ASP A 318 14.15 -21.23 -17.13
N LEU A 319 13.50 -22.13 -16.39
CA LEU A 319 12.04 -22.23 -16.37
C LEU A 319 11.38 -20.94 -15.91
N SER A 320 11.88 -20.31 -14.85
CA SER A 320 11.31 -19.06 -14.34
C SER A 320 11.50 -17.91 -15.32
N SER A 321 12.66 -17.84 -16.00
CA SER A 321 12.90 -16.86 -17.07
C SER A 321 11.95 -17.06 -18.25
N ILE A 322 11.75 -18.30 -18.71
CA ILE A 322 10.83 -18.62 -19.81
C ILE A 322 9.39 -18.26 -19.44
N VAL A 323 8.96 -18.63 -18.23
CA VAL A 323 7.60 -18.32 -17.76
C VAL A 323 7.41 -16.81 -17.61
N ALA A 324 8.38 -16.09 -17.03
CA ALA A 324 8.33 -14.63 -16.92
C ALA A 324 8.23 -13.96 -18.30
N GLU A 325 9.04 -14.38 -19.26
CA GLU A 325 9.00 -13.87 -20.63
C GLU A 325 7.66 -14.14 -21.31
N GLN A 326 7.13 -15.36 -21.18
CA GLN A 326 5.83 -15.70 -21.73
C GLN A 326 4.70 -14.88 -21.10
N THR A 327 4.70 -14.73 -19.77
CA THR A 327 3.70 -13.92 -19.06
C THR A 327 3.77 -12.47 -19.54
N LEU A 328 4.95 -11.85 -19.49
CA LEU A 328 5.15 -10.44 -19.84
C LEU A 328 4.77 -10.15 -21.28
N LYS A 329 5.15 -11.03 -22.21
CA LYS A 329 4.76 -10.92 -23.62
C LYS A 329 3.24 -11.00 -23.81
N SER A 330 2.56 -11.84 -23.03
CA SER A 330 1.10 -12.02 -23.13
C SER A 330 0.32 -10.79 -22.63
N VAL A 331 0.88 -10.05 -21.67
CA VAL A 331 0.28 -8.79 -21.16
C VAL A 331 0.83 -7.54 -21.84
N GLY A 332 1.86 -7.66 -22.68
CA GLY A 332 2.51 -6.52 -23.34
C GLY A 332 3.38 -5.66 -22.41
N ALA A 333 3.87 -6.21 -21.29
CA ALA A 333 4.69 -5.49 -20.32
C ALA A 333 6.20 -5.70 -20.55
N LYS A 334 7.01 -4.72 -20.14
CA LYS A 334 8.48 -4.73 -20.17
C LYS A 334 9.08 -5.43 -18.95
N GLY A 335 8.42 -5.37 -17.81
CA GLY A 335 8.91 -5.95 -16.57
C GLY A 335 7.83 -6.13 -15.51
N MET A 336 8.18 -6.89 -14.48
CA MET A 336 7.34 -7.18 -13.32
C MET A 336 8.08 -6.79 -12.04
N VAL A 337 7.36 -6.26 -11.06
CA VAL A 337 7.85 -5.92 -9.73
C VAL A 337 7.06 -6.72 -8.70
N VAL A 338 7.77 -7.43 -7.82
CA VAL A 338 7.20 -8.36 -6.84
C VAL A 338 7.79 -8.16 -5.44
N GLY A 339 7.00 -8.47 -4.42
CA GLY A 339 7.37 -8.50 -3.00
C GLY A 339 7.45 -9.93 -2.46
N HIS A 340 6.84 -10.18 -1.30
CA HIS A 340 6.48 -11.48 -0.70
C HIS A 340 7.62 -12.39 -0.22
N THR A 341 8.74 -12.40 -0.94
CA THR A 341 9.89 -13.24 -0.63
C THR A 341 11.06 -12.35 -0.24
N PRO A 342 11.47 -12.35 1.04
CA PRO A 342 12.54 -11.48 1.49
C PRO A 342 13.86 -11.74 0.77
N GLN A 343 14.43 -10.69 0.20
CA GLN A 343 15.71 -10.70 -0.50
C GLN A 343 16.82 -10.27 0.45
N THR A 344 17.65 -11.22 0.88
CA THR A 344 18.71 -10.97 1.89
C THR A 344 19.84 -10.07 1.40
N ARG A 345 19.92 -9.80 0.09
CA ARG A 345 20.95 -8.96 -0.56
C ARG A 345 20.43 -7.59 -0.98
N GLY A 346 19.23 -7.21 -0.53
CA GLY A 346 18.55 -6.00 -0.98
C GLY A 346 17.77 -6.22 -2.28
N VAL A 347 17.28 -5.13 -2.85
CA VAL A 347 16.50 -5.15 -4.09
C VAL A 347 17.35 -5.73 -5.21
N ASN A 348 16.82 -6.72 -5.92
CA ASN A 348 17.53 -7.37 -7.01
C ASN A 348 16.63 -7.68 -8.20
N CYS A 349 17.27 -8.10 -9.28
CA CYS A 349 16.60 -8.41 -10.53
C CYS A 349 16.93 -9.82 -11.00
N LYS A 350 15.91 -10.52 -11.49
CA LYS A 350 15.91 -11.92 -11.92
C LYS A 350 15.29 -12.03 -13.32
N CYS A 351 15.36 -13.23 -13.89
CA CYS A 351 14.76 -13.54 -15.20
C CYS A 351 15.25 -12.61 -16.32
N ASP A 352 16.56 -12.52 -16.50
CA ASP A 352 17.21 -11.71 -17.54
C ASP A 352 16.82 -10.22 -17.54
N GLY A 353 16.70 -9.64 -16.34
CA GLY A 353 16.39 -8.22 -16.18
C GLY A 353 14.89 -7.91 -16.12
N LYS A 354 14.02 -8.92 -16.18
CA LYS A 354 12.56 -8.74 -16.37
C LYS A 354 11.74 -8.74 -15.08
N VAL A 355 12.23 -9.35 -14.00
CA VAL A 355 11.51 -9.41 -12.71
C VAL A 355 12.34 -8.77 -11.61
N TRP A 356 11.78 -7.76 -10.94
CA TRP A 356 12.41 -7.05 -9.83
C TRP A 356 11.78 -7.49 -8.51
N CYS A 357 12.60 -8.05 -7.62
CA CYS A 357 12.19 -8.50 -6.29
C CYS A 357 12.56 -7.40 -5.29
N ILE A 358 11.56 -6.79 -4.67
CA ILE A 358 11.73 -5.57 -3.87
C ILE A 358 11.39 -5.73 -2.39
N ASP A 359 10.92 -6.91 -1.97
CA ASP A 359 10.84 -7.23 -0.55
C ASP A 359 12.25 -7.46 -0.01
N VAL A 360 12.78 -6.49 0.73
CA VAL A 360 14.09 -6.62 1.39
C VAL A 360 13.98 -7.12 2.83
N GLY A 361 12.77 -7.37 3.33
CA GLY A 361 12.52 -7.71 4.73
C GLY A 361 12.79 -6.56 5.70
N MET A 362 12.48 -5.31 5.32
CA MET A 362 12.86 -4.14 6.11
C MET A 362 12.16 -4.05 7.46
N SER A 363 10.95 -4.59 7.60
CA SER A 363 10.19 -4.60 8.85
C SER A 363 10.95 -5.36 9.95
N TYR A 364 10.89 -4.84 11.18
CA TYR A 364 11.43 -5.51 12.36
C TYR A 364 10.86 -6.92 12.59
N GLY A 365 9.63 -7.18 12.13
CA GLY A 365 8.97 -8.47 12.27
C GLY A 365 9.41 -9.51 11.22
N VAL A 366 10.35 -9.15 10.34
CA VAL A 366 10.84 -9.99 9.24
C VAL A 366 12.37 -10.16 9.28
N LEU A 367 13.15 -9.24 8.73
CA LEU A 367 14.63 -9.29 8.76
C LEU A 367 15.25 -8.05 9.42
N HIS A 368 14.47 -7.00 9.71
CA HIS A 368 14.96 -5.71 10.19
C HIS A 368 16.08 -5.15 9.28
N SER A 369 15.97 -5.38 7.97
CA SER A 369 17.00 -4.95 7.02
C SER A 369 16.89 -3.45 6.72
N ARG A 370 17.91 -2.89 6.07
CA ARG A 370 17.86 -1.49 5.65
C ARG A 370 16.82 -1.30 4.54
N PRO A 371 16.01 -0.24 4.59
CA PRO A 371 15.07 0.07 3.52
C PRO A 371 15.78 0.31 2.18
N GLU A 372 15.28 -0.35 1.16
CA GLU A 372 15.62 -0.11 -0.25
C GLU A 372 14.32 -0.08 -1.06
N VAL A 373 14.27 0.75 -2.09
CA VAL A 373 13.10 0.85 -2.98
C VAL A 373 13.55 0.81 -4.44
N LEU A 374 12.62 0.44 -5.33
CA LEU A 374 12.85 0.48 -6.76
C LEU A 374 12.35 1.81 -7.34
N GLU A 375 13.17 2.47 -8.15
CA GLU A 375 12.76 3.63 -8.94
C GLU A 375 12.84 3.31 -10.43
N ILE A 376 11.80 3.67 -11.18
CA ILE A 376 11.74 3.49 -12.62
C ILE A 376 11.52 4.86 -13.26
N VAL A 377 12.49 5.28 -14.07
CA VAL A 377 12.44 6.53 -14.84
C VAL A 377 12.75 6.22 -16.30
N ASN A 378 11.84 6.57 -17.22
CA ASN A 378 11.99 6.28 -18.65
C ASN A 378 12.31 4.80 -18.93
N ASP A 379 11.57 3.89 -18.28
CA ASP A 379 11.75 2.43 -18.33
C ASP A 379 13.12 1.92 -17.84
N ARG A 380 13.85 2.74 -17.07
CA ARG A 380 15.13 2.36 -16.48
C ARG A 380 14.95 2.16 -14.98
N PRO A 381 14.89 0.91 -14.51
CA PRO A 381 14.87 0.60 -13.10
C PRO A 381 16.24 0.91 -12.46
N ARG A 382 16.23 1.47 -11.25
CA ARG A 382 17.40 1.63 -10.38
C ARG A 382 16.99 1.44 -8.93
N VAL A 383 17.89 0.91 -8.12
CA VAL A 383 17.67 0.76 -6.68
C VAL A 383 18.03 2.06 -5.98
N LEU A 384 17.14 2.54 -5.12
CA LEU A 384 17.42 3.59 -4.14
C LEU A 384 17.67 2.94 -2.79
N LYS A 385 18.77 3.33 -2.15
CA LYS A 385 19.22 2.86 -0.84
C LYS A 385 19.82 4.01 -0.07
N GLY A 386 19.71 3.98 1.26
CA GLY A 386 20.35 4.98 2.12
C GLY A 386 21.87 5.04 1.89
N GLN A 387 22.46 6.24 1.96
CA GLN A 387 23.92 6.35 1.96
C GLN A 387 24.48 5.58 3.15
N ARG A 388 25.59 4.85 2.94
CA ARG A 388 26.33 4.23 4.05
C ARG A 388 26.85 5.36 4.92
N ASP A 389 26.48 5.38 6.20
CA ASP A 389 27.29 6.09 7.18
C ASP A 389 28.68 5.44 7.17
N SER A 390 29.71 6.27 6.97
CA SER A 390 31.12 5.84 6.85
C SER A 390 31.67 5.17 8.13
N TYR A 391 30.85 4.98 9.15
CA TYR A 391 31.23 4.41 10.44
C TYR A 391 31.14 2.88 10.48
N ASP A 392 30.33 2.24 9.64
CA ASP A 392 30.20 0.76 9.63
C ASP A 392 31.39 0.03 8.98
N GLU A 393 32.23 0.71 8.21
CA GLU A 393 33.39 0.08 7.57
C GLU A 393 34.54 -0.20 8.54
N MET A 394 34.54 0.40 9.75
CA MET A 394 35.55 0.13 10.77
C MET A 394 35.24 -1.06 11.69
N GLU A 395 33.97 -1.48 11.84
CA GLU A 395 33.64 -2.60 12.74
C GLU A 395 33.71 -3.99 12.09
N VAL A 396 33.90 -4.06 10.76
CA VAL A 396 34.03 -5.34 10.03
C VAL A 396 35.49 -5.80 9.88
N LEU A 397 36.47 -4.98 10.26
CA LEU A 397 37.90 -5.33 10.18
C LEU A 397 38.51 -5.86 11.48
N ASP A 398 37.76 -5.88 12.60
CA ASP A 398 38.25 -6.40 13.89
C ASP A 398 37.79 -7.84 14.20
N TYR A 399 37.21 -8.56 13.23
CA TYR A 399 36.85 -9.98 13.34
C TYR A 399 37.32 -10.83 12.13
N LEU A 400 38.52 -10.53 11.63
CA LEU A 400 39.35 -11.44 10.83
C LEU A 400 40.71 -11.59 11.51
#